data_AF-A0A6D1A7E0-F1
#
_entry.id   AF-A0A6D1A7E0-F1
#
_cell.length_a   1.000
_cell.length_b   1.000
_cell.length_c   1.000
_cell.angle_alpha   90.00
_cell.angle_beta   90.00
_cell.angle_gamma   90.00
#
_symmetry.space_group_name_H-M   'P 1'
#
loop_
_entity.id
_entity.type
_entity.pdbx_description
1 polymer ?
#
loop_
_entity_poly.entity_id
_entity_poly.type
_entity_poly.pdbx_seq_one_letter_code
_entity_poly.pdbx_strand_id
1 'polypeptide(L)' 'LKDKRFSVTIANFKGGYSGEMQQVLIINTMYIESSVALKIINEIDPNAMICMFDIKRMKGTIYTSNIVNKDKK' A
#
# COMPACT_ATOMS: atom_id res chain seq x y z
N LEU A 1 4.65 6.92 5.99
CA LEU A 1 4.00 6.70 4.66
C LEU A 1 3.67 7.98 3.90
N LYS A 2 3.60 9.18 4.52
CA LYS A 2 3.24 10.42 3.79
C LYS A 2 4.32 10.91 2.80
N ASP A 3 5.60 10.58 3.05
CA ASP A 3 6.73 11.05 2.23
C ASP A 3 7.08 10.16 1.04
N LYS A 4 6.45 8.98 0.92
CA LYS A 4 6.54 8.10 -0.25
C LYS A 4 5.15 7.85 -0.78
N ARG A 5 4.93 8.11 -2.08
CA ARG A 5 3.60 8.05 -2.73
C ARG A 5 3.12 6.60 -2.89
N PHE A 6 2.85 5.92 -1.79
CA PHE A 6 2.11 4.66 -1.81
C PHE A 6 0.62 4.96 -1.85
N SER A 7 -0.11 4.26 -2.72
CA SER A 7 -1.56 4.23 -2.64
C SER A 7 -1.96 3.26 -1.53
N VAL A 8 -2.58 3.78 -0.47
CA VAL A 8 -2.90 3.00 0.73
C VAL A 8 -4.37 3.10 1.07
N THR A 9 -4.95 1.97 1.50
CA THR A 9 -6.33 1.89 1.96
C THR A 9 -6.36 1.14 3.28
N ILE A 10 -7.10 1.66 4.25
CA ILE A 10 -7.40 0.96 5.50
C ILE A 10 -8.77 0.32 5.34
N ALA A 11 -8.85 -0.99 5.58
CA ALA A 11 -10.09 -1.75 5.50
C ALA A 11 -10.34 -2.49 6.81
N ASN A 12 -11.59 -2.51 7.25
CA ASN A 12 -12.01 -3.23 8.44
C ASN A 12 -12.72 -4.52 8.01
N PHE A 13 -12.27 -5.65 8.54
CA PHE A 13 -12.80 -6.98 8.26
C PHE A 13 -13.23 -7.65 9.55
N LYS A 14 -14.30 -8.44 9.50
CA LYS A 14 -14.66 -9.33 10.60
C LYS A 14 -13.86 -10.63 10.46
N GLY A 15 -13.07 -10.96 11.47
CA GLY A 15 -12.27 -12.20 11.49
C GLY A 15 -13.18 -13.42 11.44
N GLY A 16 -12.96 -14.32 10.48
CA GLY A 16 -13.83 -15.48 10.28
C GLY A 16 -13.81 -16.46 11.46
N TYR A 17 -12.65 -16.65 12.08
CA TYR A 17 -12.50 -17.51 13.25
C TYR A 17 -12.80 -16.78 14.57
N SER A 18 -12.18 -15.61 14.79
CA SER A 18 -12.33 -14.87 16.04
C SER A 18 -13.69 -14.18 16.18
N GLY A 19 -14.36 -13.86 15.08
CA GLY A 19 -15.56 -13.01 15.09
C GLY A 19 -15.28 -11.53 15.38
N GLU A 20 -14.05 -11.18 15.72
CA GLU A 20 -13.62 -9.83 16.08
C GLU A 20 -13.38 -8.93 14.87
N MET A 21 -13.55 -7.62 15.06
CA MET A 21 -13.17 -6.64 14.06
C MET A 21 -11.65 -6.52 13.98
N GLN A 22 -11.12 -6.68 12.78
CA GLN A 22 -9.70 -6.55 12.46
C GLN A 22 -9.52 -5.47 11.42
N GLN A 23 -8.39 -4.75 11.51
CA GLN A 23 -8.03 -3.72 10.56
C GLN A 23 -6.84 -4.18 9.73
N VAL A 24 -6.92 -3.99 8.42
CA VAL A 24 -5.88 -4.36 7.47
C VAL A 24 -5.47 -3.13 6.68
N LEU A 25 -4.16 -2.92 6.55
CA LEU A 25 -3.56 -1.92 5.67
C LEU A 25 -3.26 -2.56 4.32
N ILE A 26 -3.91 -2.07 3.27
CA ILE A 26 -3.67 -2.51 1.89
C ILE A 26 -2.78 -1.46 1.22
N ILE A 27 -1.66 -1.91 0.65
CA ILE A 27 -0.70 -1.06 -0.05
C ILE A 27 -0.63 -1.50 -1.51
N ASN A 28 -1.10 -0.64 -2.40
CA ASN A 28 -0.96 -0.83 -3.84
C ASN A 28 0.34 -0.14 -4.30
N THR A 29 1.26 -0.93 -4.83
CA THR A 29 2.60 -0.47 -5.21
C THR A 29 3.17 -1.33 -6.34
N MET A 30 4.13 -0.78 -7.08
CA MET A 30 4.89 -1.57 -8.04
C MET A 30 5.78 -2.58 -7.32
N TYR A 31 6.08 -3.70 -7.97
CA TYR A 31 6.90 -4.76 -7.37
C TYR A 31 8.26 -4.22 -6.87
N ILE A 32 8.90 -3.32 -7.63
CA ILE A 32 10.20 -2.72 -7.27
C ILE A 32 10.15 -1.87 -5.99
N GLU A 33 8.99 -1.29 -5.68
CA GLU A 33 8.78 -0.40 -4.53
C GLU A 33 8.37 -1.17 -3.27
N SER A 34 7.96 -2.44 -3.41
CA SER A 34 7.51 -3.29 -2.29
C SER A 34 8.56 -3.41 -1.19
N SER A 35 9.85 -3.53 -1.55
CA SER A 35 10.98 -3.62 -0.59
C SER A 35 11.04 -2.43 0.37
N VAL A 36 10.68 -1.24 -0.10
CA VAL A 36 10.64 -0.03 0.72
C VAL A 36 9.47 -0.08 1.70
N ALA A 37 8.30 -0.52 1.25
CA ALA A 37 7.14 -0.67 2.12
C ALA A 37 7.41 -1.71 3.21
N LEU A 38 8.01 -2.85 2.84
CA LEU A 38 8.41 -3.91 3.78
C LEU A 38 9.38 -3.39 4.84
N LYS A 39 10.39 -2.60 4.44
CA LYS A 39 11.34 -2.01 5.38
C LYS A 39 10.64 -1.11 6.40
N ILE A 40 9.74 -0.23 5.94
CA ILE A 40 8.99 0.67 6.82
C ILE A 40 8.09 -0.12 7.78
N ILE A 41 7.42 -1.16 7.29
CA ILE A 41 6.56 -2.00 8.14
C ILE A 41 7.40 -2.70 9.21
N ASN A 42 8.51 -3.33 8.84
CA ASN A 42 9.39 -4.04 9.78
C ASN A 42 10.00 -3.11 10.84
N GLU A 43 10.23 -1.83 10.52
CA GLU A 43 10.72 -0.84 11.49
C GLU A 43 9.64 -0.48 12.54
N ILE A 44 8.36 -0.57 12.19
CA ILE A 44 7.23 -0.22 13.07
C ILE A 44 6.74 -1.45 13.83
N ASP A 45 6.49 -2.55 13.12
CA ASP A 45 6.05 -3.83 13.67
C ASP A 45 6.78 -4.98 12.96
N PRO A 46 7.86 -5.53 13.56
CA PRO A 46 8.60 -6.65 12.97
C PRO A 46 7.82 -7.97 12.97
N ASN A 47 6.69 -8.05 13.69
CA ASN A 47 5.84 -9.23 13.75
C ASN A 47 4.59 -9.10 12.86
N ALA A 48 4.48 -8.02 12.08
CA ALA A 48 3.35 -7.80 11.20
C ALA A 48 3.17 -8.97 10.22
N MET A 49 1.95 -9.49 10.11
CA MET A 49 1.61 -10.45 9.07
C MET A 49 1.52 -9.72 7.72
N ILE A 50 2.32 -10.13 6.75
CA ILE A 50 2.37 -9.52 5.43
C ILE A 50 1.90 -10.51 4.36
N CYS A 51 0.89 -10.11 3.60
CA CYS A 51 0.38 -10.86 2.45
C CYS A 51 0.66 -10.09 1.16
N MET A 52 1.44 -10.67 0.25
CA MET A 52 1.72 -10.09 -1.07
C MET A 52 0.85 -10.76 -2.13
N PHE A 53 0.10 -9.96 -2.89
CA PHE A 53 -0.75 -10.43 -3.98
C PHE A 53 -0.25 -9.86 -5.30
N ASP A 54 0.28 -10.72 -6.17
CA ASP A 54 0.72 -10.33 -7.50
C ASP A 54 -0.45 -10.31 -8.48
N ILE A 55 -0.77 -9.12 -8.99
CA ILE A 55 -1.79 -8.94 -10.03
C ILE A 55 -1.15 -9.17 -11.40
N LYS A 56 -1.20 -10.41 -11.90
CA LYS A 56 -0.58 -10.83 -13.18
C LYS A 56 -1.18 -10.17 -14.43
N ARG A 57 -2.45 -9.77 -14.39
CA ARG A 57 -3.16 -9.14 -15.51
C ARG A 57 -4.02 -8.02 -14.96
N MET A 58 -3.62 -6.79 -15.23
CA MET A 58 -4.38 -5.61 -14.87
C MET A 58 -4.65 -4.81 -16.15
N LYS A 59 -5.92 -4.48 -16.40
CA LYS A 59 -6.28 -3.48 -17.42
C LYS A 59 -6.10 -2.11 -16.79
N GLY A 60 -4.84 -1.67 -16.69
CA GLY A 60 -4.47 -0.40 -16.08
C GLY A 60 -4.30 0.69 -17.14
N THR A 61 -5.02 1.80 -17.00
CA THR A 61 -4.69 3.03 -17.72
C THR A 61 -3.72 3.83 -16.86
N ILE A 62 -2.46 3.93 -17.28
CA ILE A 62 -1.47 4.77 -16.59
C ILE A 62 -1.68 6.21 -17.08
N TYR A 63 -2.24 7.06 -16.23
CA TYR A 63 -2.30 8.49 -16.48
C TYR A 63 -0.98 9.13 -16.01
N THR A 64 -0.05 9.33 -16.95
CA THR A 64 1.13 10.16 -16.71
C THR A 64 0.74 11.62 -16.90
N SER A 65 0.67 12.39 -15.81
CA SER A 65 0.51 13.85 -15.91
C SER A 65 1.90 14.48 -15.95
N ASN A 66 2.19 15.25 -17.01
CA ASN A 66 3.40 16.07 -17.12
C ASN A 66 3.27 17.40 -16.36
N ILE A 67 2.34 17.49 -15.40
CA ILE A 67 2.13 18.72 -14.64
C ILE A 67 3.20 18.75 -13.54
N VAL A 68 4.38 19.23 -13.92
CA VAL A 68 5.33 19.80 -12.96
C VAL A 68 4.57 20.89 -12.24
N ASN A 69 4.45 20.77 -10.91
CA ASN A 69 3.96 21.84 -10.04
C ASN A 69 4.84 23.07 -10.33
N LYS A 70 4.38 23.97 -11.21
CA LYS A 70 4.95 25.30 -11.29
C LYS A 70 4.59 25.97 -9.98
N ASP A 71 5.62 26.31 -9.23
CA ASP A 71 5.57 27.02 -7.96
C ASP A 71 4.42 28.02 -7.91
N LYS A 72 3.52 27.86 -6.94
CA LYS A 72 2.69 28.97 -6.47
C LYS A 72 3.61 29.89 -5.66
N LYS A 73 4.14 30.92 -6.33
CA LYS A 73 4.58 32.15 -5.66
C LYS A 73 3.38 32.89 -5.10
#